data_AF-A0A916H381-F1
#
_entry.id   AF-A0A916H381-F1
#
_cell.length_a   1.000
_cell.length_b   1.000
_cell.length_c   1.000
_cell.angle_alpha   90.00
_cell.angle_beta   90.00
_cell.angle_gamma   90.00
#
_symmetry.space_group_name_H-M   'P 1'
#
loop_
_entity.id
_entity.type
_entity.pdbx_description
1 polymer ?
#
loop_
_entity_poly.entity_id
_entity_poly.type
_entity_poly.pdbx_seq_one_letter_code
_entity_poly.pdbx_strand_id
1 'polypeptide(L)'
;MAVAKNEVYLVQGQYQKVEGQGRDGAIEQVVVVAKSQESMLEAMKAAAPEFQAIGWATLEDYERTAARLRETLKGEGANSWRVVVAPGMAIG
;
A
#
# COMPACT_ATOMS: atom_id res chain seq x y z
N MET A 1 24.00 -12.12 15.09
CA MET A 1 23.25 -11.00 14.50
C MET A 1 22.18 -11.59 13.59
N ALA A 2 20.90 -11.37 13.87
CA ALA A 2 19.85 -11.74 12.93
C ALA A 2 19.99 -10.85 11.69
N VAL A 3 20.03 -11.44 10.50
CA VAL A 3 19.96 -10.69 9.25
C VAL A 3 18.56 -10.07 9.19
N ALA A 4 18.47 -8.74 9.20
CA ALA A 4 17.20 -8.05 9.01
C ALA A 4 16.61 -8.51 7.66
N LYS A 5 15.46 -9.19 7.71
CA LYS A 5 14.79 -9.74 6.54
C LYS A 5 14.32 -8.57 5.66
N ASN A 6 14.51 -8.68 4.35
CA ASN A 6 13.94 -7.69 3.43
C ASN A 6 12.41 -7.75 3.49
N GLU A 7 11.79 -6.58 3.51
CA GLU A 7 10.35 -6.36 3.45
C GLU A 7 10.00 -5.72 2.10
N VAL A 8 8.80 -6.01 1.61
CA VAL A 8 8.27 -5.48 0.36
C VAL A 8 7.13 -4.53 0.69
N TYR A 9 7.19 -3.33 0.14
CA TYR A 9 6.22 -2.26 0.33
C TYR A 9 5.55 -1.93 -1.01
N LEU A 10 4.24 -1.75 -1.01
CA LEU A 10 3.56 -0.98 -2.05
C LEU A 10 3.38 0.44 -1.53
N VAL A 11 3.99 1.40 -2.20
CA VAL A 11 3.96 2.81 -1.83
C VAL A 11 3.08 3.54 -2.83
N GLN A 12 2.04 4.22 -2.35
CA GLN A 12 1.28 5.17 -3.13
C GLN A 12 1.89 6.56 -2.93
N GLY A 13 2.07 7.29 -4.01
CA GLY A 13 2.61 8.64 -3.97
C GLY A 13 2.10 9.48 -5.11
N GLN A 14 2.43 10.77 -5.01
CA GLN A 14 2.07 11.78 -5.99
C GLN A 14 3.34 12.42 -6.52
N TYR A 15 3.46 12.52 -7.84
CA TYR A 15 4.54 13.30 -8.45
C TYR A 15 4.30 14.79 -8.21
N GLN A 16 5.30 15.43 -7.63
CA GLN A 16 5.33 16.88 -7.55
C GLN A 16 5.54 17.47 -8.93
N LYS A 17 5.07 18.70 -9.10
CA LYS A 17 5.17 19.41 -10.36
C LYS A 17 6.65 19.63 -10.71
N VAL A 18 7.11 19.07 -11.82
CA VAL A 18 8.48 19.27 -12.33
C VAL A 18 8.36 19.77 -13.76
N GLU A 19 8.75 21.03 -13.99
CA GLU A 19 8.69 21.64 -15.32
C GLU A 19 9.36 20.75 -16.37
N GLY A 20 8.61 20.36 -17.41
CA GLY A 20 9.10 19.53 -18.51
C GLY A 20 8.92 18.02 -18.34
N GLN A 21 8.45 17.53 -17.19
CA GLN A 21 8.05 16.13 -17.02
C GLN A 21 6.53 16.03 -17.02
N GLY A 22 5.94 15.36 -18.01
CA GLY A 22 4.47 15.24 -18.19
C GLY A 22 3.74 14.41 -17.13
N ARG A 23 4.20 14.38 -15.88
CA ARG A 23 3.65 13.60 -14.75
C ARG A 23 3.12 14.47 -13.61
N ASP A 24 3.00 15.78 -13.84
CA ASP A 24 2.55 16.74 -12.84
C ASP A 24 1.25 16.30 -12.14
N GLY A 25 1.33 16.06 -10.83
CA GLY A 25 0.20 15.71 -9.99
C GLY A 25 -0.33 14.29 -10.15
N ALA A 26 0.29 13.45 -10.98
CA ALA A 26 -0.10 12.06 -11.16
C ALA A 26 0.07 11.26 -9.87
N ILE A 27 -0.94 10.46 -9.52
CA ILE A 27 -0.89 9.52 -8.40
C ILE A 27 -0.54 8.16 -8.97
N GLU A 28 0.56 7.57 -8.50
CA GLU A 28 1.01 6.24 -8.91
C GLU A 28 1.32 5.36 -7.69
N GLN A 29 1.49 4.08 -7.96
CA GLN A 29 1.95 3.08 -6.98
C GLN A 29 3.28 2.49 -7.44
N VAL A 30 4.21 2.33 -6.51
CA VAL A 30 5.53 1.75 -6.75
C VAL A 30 5.84 0.67 -5.71
N VAL A 31 6.62 -0.32 -6.13
CA VAL A 31 7.10 -1.38 -5.24
C VAL A 31 8.49 -1.02 -4.73
N VAL A 32 8.68 -1.10 -3.43
CA VAL A 32 9.98 -0.84 -2.79
C VAL A 32 10.36 -2.03 -1.94
N VAL A 33 11.62 -2.48 -2.07
CA VAL A 33 12.19 -3.53 -1.24
C VAL A 33 13.17 -2.88 -0.27
N ALA A 34 12.92 -3.00 1.03
CA ALA A 34 13.66 -2.29 2.06
C ALA A 34 13.78 -3.13 3.35
N LYS A 35 14.63 -2.73 4.29
CA LYS A 35 14.80 -3.44 5.57
C LYS A 35 13.88 -2.93 6.69
N SER A 36 13.30 -1.76 6.46
CA SER A 36 12.41 -1.05 7.38
C SER A 36 11.69 0.05 6.62
N GLN A 37 10.61 0.56 7.19
CA GLN A 37 9.87 1.70 6.65
C GLN A 37 10.76 2.94 6.48
N GLU A 38 11.68 3.19 7.43
CA GLU A 38 12.63 4.30 7.33
C GLU A 38 13.53 4.16 6.11
N SER A 39 14.16 2.98 5.94
CA SER A 39 15.02 2.71 4.78
C SER A 39 14.25 2.72 3.45
N MET A 40 12.94 2.38 3.47
CA MET A 40 12.07 2.51 2.30
C MET A 40 11.88 3.97 1.90
N LEU A 41 11.57 4.86 2.86
CA LEU A 41 11.37 6.28 2.59
C LEU A 41 12.67 6.96 2.14
N GLU A 42 13.81 6.58 2.72
CA GLU A 42 15.14 7.03 2.28
C GLU A 42 15.45 6.58 0.84
N ALA A 43 15.22 5.31 0.52
CA ALA A 43 15.42 4.78 -0.83
C ALA A 43 14.54 5.51 -1.85
N MET A 44 13.28 5.80 -1.49
CA MET A 44 12.35 6.55 -2.32
C MET A 44 12.82 7.98 -2.58
N LYS A 45 13.23 8.71 -1.55
CA LYS A 45 13.78 10.07 -1.69
C LYS A 45 15.03 10.10 -2.57
N ALA A 46 15.85 9.06 -2.52
CA ALA A 46 17.06 8.96 -3.33
C ALA A 46 16.78 8.60 -4.80
N ALA A 47 15.85 7.67 -5.04
CA ALA A 47 15.58 7.14 -6.38
C ALA A 47 14.56 7.97 -7.18
N ALA A 48 13.59 8.60 -6.50
CA ALA A 48 12.51 9.37 -7.09
C ALA A 48 12.16 10.58 -6.19
N PRO A 49 13.04 11.60 -6.09
CA PRO A 49 12.84 12.76 -5.21
C PRO A 49 11.58 13.58 -5.53
N GLU A 50 11.10 13.53 -6.77
CA GLU A 50 9.86 14.14 -7.22
C GLU A 50 8.61 13.37 -6.77
N PHE A 51 8.75 12.13 -6.31
CA PHE A 51 7.64 11.28 -5.90
C PHE A 51 7.41 11.39 -4.39
N GLN A 52 6.37 12.14 -4.01
CA GLN A 52 5.98 12.28 -2.62
C GLN A 52 5.11 11.10 -2.19
N ALA A 53 5.64 10.22 -1.34
CA ALA A 53 4.85 9.15 -0.72
C ALA A 53 3.69 9.74 0.11
N ILE A 54 2.47 9.29 -0.16
CA ILE A 54 1.24 9.67 0.56
C ILE A 54 0.66 8.52 1.38
N GLY A 55 1.05 7.29 1.10
CA GLY A 55 0.68 6.11 1.87
C GLY A 55 1.50 4.88 1.47
N TRP A 56 1.57 3.88 2.33
CA TRP A 56 2.24 2.62 2.04
C TRP A 56 1.62 1.48 2.84
N ALA A 57 1.81 0.26 2.34
CA ALA A 57 1.50 -0.97 3.06
C ALA A 57 2.53 -2.05 2.71
N THR A 58 2.81 -2.94 3.66
CA THR A 58 3.70 -4.09 3.43
C THR A 58 2.97 -5.18 2.65
N LEU A 59 3.71 -6.10 2.02
CA LEU A 59 3.14 -7.30 1.43
C LEU A 59 2.35 -8.12 2.47
N GLU A 60 2.85 -8.21 3.70
CA GLU A 60 2.16 -8.88 4.80
C GLU A 60 0.80 -8.22 5.12
N ASP A 61 0.73 -6.89 5.11
CA ASP A 61 -0.53 -6.16 5.29
C ASP A 61 -1.55 -6.51 4.18
N TYR A 62 -1.09 -6.65 2.94
CA TYR A 62 -1.93 -7.07 1.81
C TYR A 62 -2.40 -8.51 1.93
N GLU A 63 -1.51 -9.43 2.29
CA GLU A 63 -1.85 -10.84 2.49
C GLU A 63 -2.88 -10.99 3.63
N ARG A 64 -2.68 -10.28 4.74
CA ARG A 64 -3.61 -10.23 5.86
C ARG A 64 -4.95 -9.62 5.46
N THR A 65 -4.92 -8.55 4.67
CA THR A 65 -6.15 -7.92 4.15
C THR A 65 -6.90 -8.88 3.22
N ALA A 66 -6.21 -9.56 2.31
CA ALA A 66 -6.80 -10.54 1.40
C ALA A 66 -7.39 -11.75 2.16
N ALA A 67 -6.73 -12.23 3.21
CA ALA A 67 -7.27 -13.28 4.07
C ALA A 67 -8.59 -12.84 4.73
N ARG A 68 -8.62 -11.64 5.32
CA ARG A 68 -9.82 -11.09 5.97
C ARG A 68 -10.96 -10.78 5.01
N LEU A 69 -10.66 -10.32 3.80
CA LEU A 69 -11.67 -10.14 2.75
C LEU A 69 -12.33 -11.47 2.39
N ARG A 70 -11.55 -12.56 2.34
CA ARG A 70 -12.08 -13.91 2.11
C ARG A 70 -12.92 -14.42 3.28
N GLU A 71 -12.53 -14.15 4.53
CA GLU A 71 -13.34 -14.45 5.72
C GLU A 71 -14.69 -13.72 5.65
N THR A 72 -14.66 -12.42 5.33
CA THR A 72 -15.87 -11.59 5.17
C THR A 72 -16.83 -12.17 4.15
N LEU A 73 -16.33 -12.66 3.00
CA LEU A 73 -17.14 -13.30 1.96
C LEU A 73 -17.78 -14.63 2.41
N LYS A 74 -17.23 -15.29 3.43
CA LYS A 74 -17.75 -16.53 3.99
C LYS A 74 -18.71 -16.30 5.17
N GLY A 75 -19.00 -15.04 5.52
CA GLY A 75 -19.75 -14.68 6.73
C GLY A 75 -18.96 -14.88 8.02
N GLU A 76 -17.67 -15.21 7.92
CA GLU A 76 -16.77 -15.41 9.05
C GLU A 76 -16.12 -14.05 9.38
N GLY A 77 -16.22 -13.55 10.62
CA GLY A 77 -15.50 -12.34 11.04
C GLY A 77 -16.22 -10.99 10.86
N ALA A 78 -17.53 -10.99 10.55
CA ALA A 78 -18.38 -9.80 10.35
C ALA A 78 -18.41 -8.81 11.55
N ASN A 79 -17.91 -9.20 12.73
CA ASN A 79 -17.96 -8.39 13.94
C ASN A 79 -16.77 -7.45 14.13
N SER A 80 -15.77 -7.44 13.22
CA SER A 80 -14.55 -6.64 13.41
C SER A 80 -14.30 -5.52 12.38
N TRP A 81 -14.92 -5.59 11.19
CA TRP A 81 -14.76 -4.60 10.12
C TRP A 81 -16.10 -4.03 9.71
N ARG A 82 -16.15 -2.71 9.46
CA ARG A 82 -17.33 -2.07 8.87
C ARG A 82 -17.41 -2.47 7.40
N VAL A 83 -18.17 -3.51 7.09
CA VAL A 83 -18.44 -3.92 5.71
C VAL A 83 -19.52 -3.01 5.13
N VAL A 84 -19.17 -2.26 4.09
CA VAL A 84 -20.12 -1.42 3.35
C VAL A 84 -20.58 -2.21 2.12
N VAL A 85 -21.86 -2.56 2.09
CA VAL A 85 -22.46 -3.34 1.00
C VAL A 85 -23.16 -2.39 0.03
N ALA A 86 -22.90 -2.55 -1.27
CA ALA A 86 -23.58 -1.77 -2.29
C ALA A 86 -25.09 -2.07 -2.31
N PRO A 87 -25.95 -1.10 -2.68
CA PRO A 87 -27.39 -1.32 -2.76
C PRO A 87 -27.75 -2.54 -3.63
N GLY A 88 -28.60 -3.43 -3.12
CA GLY A 88 -29.08 -4.62 -3.84
C GLY A 88 -28.20 -5.87 -3.73
N MET A 89 -27.09 -5.84 -2.97
CA MET A 89 -26.26 -7.02 -2.71
C MET A 89 -26.58 -7.65 -1.34
N ALA A 90 -26.64 -8.97 -1.28
CA ALA A 90 -26.75 -9.74 -0.03
C ALA A 90 -25.40 -10.39 0.28
N ILE A 91 -24.95 -10.31 1.54
CA ILE A 91 -23.91 -11.20 2.06
C ILE A 91 -24.65 -12.41 2.60
N GLY A 92 -24.43 -13.58 1.97
CA GLY A 92 -25.00 -14.86 2.37
C GLY A 92 -24.28 -15.46 3.58
#